data_AF-A0A1R2B3P9-F1
#
_entry.id   AF-A0A1R2B3P9-F1
#
_cell.length_a   1.000
_cell.length_b   1.000
_cell.length_c   1.000
_cell.angle_alpha   90.00
_cell.angle_beta   90.00
_cell.angle_gamma   90.00
#
_symmetry.space_group_name_H-M   'P 1'
#
loop_
_entity.id
_entity.type
_entity.pdbx_description
1 polymer ?
#
loop_
_entity_poly.entity_id
_entity_poly.type
_entity_poly.pdbx_seq_one_letter_code
_entity_poly.pdbx_strand_id
1 'polypeptide(L)'
;MSDTEKLGENQSELHQESLDKIKVEEIVENAIKEVEAELAEKEKEQENCFEPKTSSDNNLAFEDPEAQNNTIKQYQRTLQELKEEISRLTKKLHQKSNQSNSKPNEEETFKLKFICKSAKQEVKDLTTNLETLKITTSKTEQNLENLKSNSLNQEASTQKIADLSASLNLIESEHTELRKSNNEISIADLDKILSPEANQKQVNEFFVNVQKRLTNLESDNSNLSSTLKKNILETNKLKEKCEKASSRYKSNDELKSKLNELENTYMKYCIIEEKINHDIKSAEEEYDIHFNRPENKHDTSSAQKMLDDLEIMSNKDKDDIEQLEFQLQEKRNMLRAARAYGLQRSKTSSKLRSDMELLGYVLVEKDQLISRLKKNIDEIKLKQMQIDLEIKNLSEKIKQF
;
A
#
# COMPACT_ATOMS: atom_id res chain seq x y z
N MET A 1 59.49 -18.56 1.03
CA MET A 1 58.99 -19.63 1.91
C MET A 1 57.51 -19.29 2.15
N SER A 2 56.64 -19.27 1.15
CA SER A 2 56.21 -20.42 0.31
C SER A 2 55.66 -21.52 1.25
N ASP A 3 54.38 -21.88 1.25
CA ASP A 3 53.63 -22.34 0.08
C ASP A 3 52.12 -22.03 0.06
N THR A 4 51.66 -21.89 -1.18
CA THR A 4 50.29 -21.82 -1.73
C THR A 4 49.70 -23.21 -1.98
N GLU A 5 48.37 -23.36 -1.89
CA GLU A 5 47.47 -24.12 -2.79
C GLU A 5 46.01 -23.97 -2.29
N LYS A 6 45.12 -23.23 -2.95
CA LYS A 6 44.28 -23.50 -4.14
C LYS A 6 43.13 -24.51 -3.97
N LEU A 7 41.91 -23.94 -4.02
CA LEU A 7 40.76 -24.24 -4.91
C LEU A 7 40.18 -25.66 -5.06
N GLY A 8 38.85 -25.71 -4.89
CA GLY A 8 37.88 -26.66 -5.45
C GLY A 8 36.52 -26.38 -4.77
N GLU A 9 35.61 -25.57 -5.30
CA GLU A 9 34.64 -25.89 -6.38
C GLU A 9 34.09 -27.32 -6.32
N ASN A 10 32.87 -27.52 -5.76
CA ASN A 10 31.62 -27.60 -6.55
C ASN A 10 30.40 -28.18 -5.77
N GLN A 11 29.26 -27.52 -5.99
CA GLN A 11 27.91 -28.05 -6.29
C GLN A 11 26.89 -28.51 -5.21
N SER A 12 25.64 -28.10 -5.50
CA SER A 12 24.30 -28.62 -5.09
C SER A 12 23.85 -28.32 -3.65
N GLU A 13 22.67 -27.79 -3.31
CA GLU A 13 21.33 -27.57 -3.87
C GLU A 13 20.76 -26.32 -3.13
N LEU A 14 20.05 -25.31 -3.65
CA LEU A 14 19.02 -25.18 -4.69
C LEU A 14 17.65 -25.77 -4.30
N HIS A 15 16.88 -24.99 -3.53
CA HIS A 15 15.39 -24.84 -3.50
C HIS A 15 15.08 -23.93 -2.27
N GLN A 16 14.20 -22.93 -2.28
CA GLN A 16 13.04 -22.65 -3.12
C GLN A 16 12.61 -21.19 -2.82
N GLU A 17 12.80 -20.27 -3.75
CA GLU A 17 12.09 -18.98 -3.77
C GLU A 17 11.88 -18.61 -5.24
N SER A 18 10.87 -19.26 -5.82
CA SER A 18 10.37 -19.03 -7.18
C SER A 18 8.89 -18.72 -7.07
N LEU A 19 8.41 -17.79 -7.91
CA LEU A 19 7.02 -17.28 -8.08
C LEU A 19 6.78 -16.07 -7.15
N ASP A 20 6.87 -14.79 -7.55
CA ASP A 20 6.09 -14.14 -8.62
C ASP A 20 6.82 -12.93 -9.23
N LYS A 21 7.79 -13.18 -10.12
CA LYS A 21 8.17 -12.20 -11.17
C LYS A 21 7.54 -12.66 -12.48
N ILE A 22 6.23 -12.46 -12.58
CA ILE A 22 5.49 -12.69 -13.82
C ILE A 22 5.93 -11.61 -14.83
N LYS A 23 6.87 -12.00 -15.70
CA LYS A 23 6.92 -11.75 -17.15
C LYS A 23 6.13 -10.55 -17.71
N VAL A 24 6.35 -9.34 -17.23
CA VAL A 24 5.80 -8.13 -17.89
C VAL A 24 6.47 -7.92 -19.25
N GLU A 25 7.77 -8.19 -19.35
CA GLU A 25 8.53 -8.00 -20.60
C GLU A 25 8.10 -9.00 -21.70
N GLU A 26 7.80 -10.25 -21.35
CA GLU A 26 7.37 -11.27 -22.34
C GLU A 26 5.91 -11.08 -22.78
N ILE A 27 5.05 -10.51 -21.92
CA ILE A 27 3.67 -10.14 -22.28
C ILE A 27 3.67 -8.93 -23.23
N VAL A 28 4.53 -7.94 -23.00
CA VAL A 28 4.66 -6.77 -23.87
C VAL A 28 5.26 -7.16 -25.23
N GLU A 29 6.25 -8.05 -25.26
CA GLU A 29 6.87 -8.50 -26.52
C GLU A 29 5.93 -9.38 -27.37
N ASN A 30 5.07 -10.19 -26.73
CA ASN A 30 4.03 -10.95 -27.44
C ASN A 30 2.89 -10.06 -27.96
N ALA A 31 2.48 -9.03 -27.21
CA ALA A 31 1.46 -8.08 -27.65
C ALA A 31 1.92 -7.25 -28.87
N ILE A 32 3.22 -6.93 -28.96
CA ILE A 32 3.77 -6.20 -30.12
C ILE A 32 3.78 -7.08 -31.37
N LYS A 33 4.15 -8.38 -31.24
CA LYS A 33 4.14 -9.32 -32.38
C LYS A 33 2.74 -9.63 -32.89
N GLU A 34 1.73 -9.65 -32.02
CA GLU A 34 0.34 -9.89 -32.39
C GLU A 34 -0.25 -8.69 -33.17
N VAL A 35 0.10 -7.45 -32.77
CA VAL A 35 -0.30 -6.22 -33.49
C VAL A 35 0.42 -6.06 -34.84
N GLU A 36 1.69 -6.47 -34.94
CA GLU A 36 2.43 -6.47 -36.20
C GLU A 36 1.89 -7.52 -37.19
N ALA A 37 1.37 -8.66 -36.69
CA ALA A 37 0.72 -9.67 -37.52
C ALA A 37 -0.67 -9.24 -38.04
N GLU A 38 -1.48 -8.56 -37.21
CA GLU A 38 -2.79 -8.02 -37.64
C GLU A 38 -2.67 -6.88 -38.67
N LEU A 39 -1.58 -6.10 -38.65
CA LEU A 39 -1.31 -5.07 -39.66
C LEU A 39 -0.90 -5.67 -41.01
N ALA A 40 -0.18 -6.80 -41.00
CA ALA A 40 0.24 -7.50 -42.21
C ALA A 40 -0.91 -8.26 -42.91
N GLU A 41 -1.94 -8.69 -42.18
CA GLU A 41 -3.15 -9.29 -42.79
C GLU A 41 -4.06 -8.24 -43.42
N LYS A 42 -4.16 -7.02 -42.87
CA LYS A 42 -4.97 -5.93 -43.45
C LYS A 42 -4.41 -5.35 -44.75
N GLU A 43 -3.10 -5.47 -44.99
CA GLU A 43 -2.50 -5.07 -46.28
C GLU A 43 -2.67 -6.12 -47.40
N LYS A 44 -3.06 -7.35 -47.09
CA LYS A 44 -3.30 -8.41 -48.09
C LYS A 44 -4.75 -8.53 -48.57
N GLU A 45 -5.70 -7.85 -47.95
CA GLU A 45 -7.12 -7.88 -48.35
C GLU A 45 -7.52 -6.78 -49.36
N GLN A 46 -6.59 -5.94 -49.84
CA GLN A 46 -6.88 -4.89 -50.83
C GLN A 46 -6.22 -5.06 -52.21
N GLU A 47 -5.58 -6.19 -52.49
CA GLU A 47 -5.18 -6.58 -53.85
C GLU A 47 -6.03 -7.74 -54.35
N ASN A 48 -7.23 -7.42 -54.85
CA ASN A 48 -7.86 -8.30 -55.82
C ASN A 48 -8.77 -7.55 -56.80
N CYS A 49 -8.54 -7.88 -58.07
CA CYS A 49 -9.39 -7.68 -59.24
C CYS A 49 -9.28 -6.33 -59.99
N PHE A 50 -8.53 -6.35 -61.10
CA PHE A 50 -9.09 -5.96 -62.42
C PHE A 50 -8.30 -6.65 -63.54
N GLU A 51 -8.93 -7.60 -64.22
CA GLU A 51 -8.46 -8.15 -65.51
C GLU A 51 -8.60 -7.11 -66.63
N PRO A 52 -7.64 -6.99 -67.55
CA PRO A 52 -7.81 -6.19 -68.75
C PRO A 52 -8.52 -7.01 -69.83
N LYS A 53 -9.78 -6.67 -70.12
CA LYS A 53 -10.43 -7.09 -71.37
C LYS A 53 -9.85 -6.30 -72.54
N THR A 54 -9.24 -7.03 -73.45
CA THR A 54 -8.87 -6.57 -74.79
C THR A 54 -10.12 -6.32 -75.64
N SER A 55 -10.19 -5.16 -76.30
CA SER A 55 -10.87 -5.04 -77.59
C SER A 55 -10.11 -4.04 -78.46
N SER A 56 -9.59 -4.58 -79.56
CA SER A 56 -9.14 -3.93 -80.79
C SER A 56 -10.06 -2.79 -81.23
N ASP A 57 -9.50 -1.67 -81.68
CA ASP A 57 -9.58 -1.31 -83.10
C ASP A 57 -8.59 -0.22 -83.52
N ASN A 58 -8.02 -0.46 -84.69
CA ASN A 58 -6.98 0.30 -85.37
C ASN A 58 -7.36 1.76 -85.65
N ASN A 59 -6.36 2.65 -85.62
CA ASN A 59 -5.87 3.29 -86.85
C ASN A 59 -4.55 4.03 -86.58
N LEU A 60 -3.50 3.61 -87.32
CA LEU A 60 -2.22 4.31 -87.40
C LEU A 60 -2.42 5.70 -88.03
N ALA A 61 -1.82 6.71 -87.41
CA ALA A 61 -1.29 7.85 -88.12
C ALA A 61 0.16 8.06 -87.66
N PHE A 62 1.09 7.98 -88.59
CA PHE A 62 2.52 8.21 -88.39
C PHE A 62 2.74 9.62 -87.83
N GLU A 63 3.41 9.73 -86.68
CA GLU A 63 3.96 11.00 -86.18
C GLU A 63 5.48 11.02 -86.35
N ASP A 64 5.97 12.20 -86.70
CA ASP A 64 7.33 12.55 -87.09
C ASP A 64 8.39 12.13 -86.04
N PRO A 65 9.43 11.36 -86.38
CA PRO A 65 10.43 10.86 -85.43
C PRO A 65 11.14 11.96 -84.63
N GLU A 66 11.23 13.17 -85.17
CA GLU A 66 11.86 14.32 -84.51
C GLU A 66 11.01 14.90 -83.36
N ALA A 67 9.69 14.89 -83.50
CA ALA A 67 8.78 15.33 -82.44
C ALA A 67 8.82 14.36 -81.25
N GLN A 68 8.78 13.05 -81.52
CA GLN A 68 8.89 12.00 -80.51
C GLN A 68 10.23 12.07 -79.75
N ASN A 69 11.33 12.32 -80.46
CA ASN A 69 12.66 12.40 -79.82
C ASN A 69 12.78 13.64 -78.90
N ASN A 70 12.13 14.75 -79.26
CA ASN A 70 12.05 15.93 -78.39
C ASN A 70 11.15 15.70 -77.17
N THR A 71 10.03 14.97 -77.33
CA THR A 71 9.18 14.60 -76.19
C THR A 71 9.91 13.65 -75.24
N ILE A 72 10.64 12.67 -75.78
CA ILE A 72 11.45 11.72 -74.99
C ILE A 72 12.54 12.47 -74.21
N LYS A 73 13.22 13.46 -74.80
CA LYS A 73 14.19 14.30 -74.08
C LYS A 73 13.54 15.14 -72.98
N GLN A 74 12.33 15.63 -73.20
CA GLN A 74 11.58 16.39 -72.20
C GLN A 74 11.12 15.49 -71.04
N TYR A 75 10.73 14.25 -71.34
CA TYR A 75 10.44 13.22 -70.33
C TYR A 75 11.68 12.81 -69.56
N GLN A 76 12.83 12.65 -70.22
CA GLN A 76 14.09 12.35 -69.53
C GLN A 76 14.51 13.46 -68.57
N ARG A 77 14.30 14.74 -68.93
CA ARG A 77 14.54 15.87 -68.02
C ARG A 77 13.62 15.86 -66.81
N THR A 78 12.31 15.71 -67.02
CA THR A 78 11.34 15.68 -65.92
C THR A 78 11.57 14.48 -64.99
N LEU A 79 11.98 13.33 -65.54
CA LEU A 79 12.32 12.14 -64.73
C LEU A 79 13.60 12.37 -63.91
N GLN A 80 14.55 13.15 -64.43
CA GLN A 80 15.76 13.53 -63.70
C GLN A 80 15.47 14.56 -62.59
N GLU A 81 14.62 15.56 -62.87
CA GLU A 81 14.13 16.52 -61.86
C GLU A 81 13.38 15.78 -60.72
N LEU A 82 12.55 14.80 -61.05
CA LEU A 82 11.85 13.98 -60.06
C LEU A 82 12.79 13.12 -59.23
N LYS A 83 13.87 12.57 -59.82
CA LYS A 83 14.88 11.81 -59.06
C LYS A 83 15.62 12.71 -58.07
N GLU A 84 15.94 13.94 -58.47
CA GLU A 84 16.57 14.93 -57.58
C GLU A 84 15.62 15.35 -56.45
N GLU A 85 14.33 15.56 -56.75
CA GLU A 85 13.28 15.86 -55.77
C GLU A 85 13.10 14.72 -54.76
N ILE A 86 13.02 13.47 -55.21
CA ILE A 86 12.94 12.28 -54.34
C ILE A 86 14.16 12.23 -53.43
N SER A 87 15.38 12.43 -53.96
CA SER A 87 16.59 12.43 -53.16
C SER A 87 16.59 13.55 -52.09
N ARG A 88 16.04 14.72 -52.43
CA ARG A 88 15.85 15.85 -51.50
C ARG A 88 14.86 15.51 -50.38
N LEU A 89 13.74 14.88 -50.73
CA LEU A 89 12.71 14.46 -49.78
C LEU A 89 13.19 13.35 -48.87
N THR A 90 13.95 12.37 -49.39
CA THR A 90 14.58 11.32 -48.57
C THR A 90 15.58 11.91 -47.57
N LYS A 91 16.37 12.92 -47.97
CA LYS A 91 17.25 13.64 -47.03
C LYS A 91 16.47 14.40 -45.96
N LYS A 92 15.35 15.06 -46.31
CA LYS A 92 14.47 15.72 -45.34
C LYS A 92 13.81 14.71 -44.38
N LEU A 93 13.40 13.55 -44.87
CA LEU A 93 12.83 12.47 -44.06
C LEU A 93 13.86 11.97 -43.05
N HIS A 94 15.12 11.76 -43.48
CA HIS A 94 16.17 11.33 -42.58
C HIS A 94 16.55 12.39 -41.53
N GLN A 95 16.53 13.68 -41.90
CA GLN A 95 16.71 14.76 -40.94
C GLN A 95 15.57 14.83 -39.90
N LYS A 96 14.32 14.65 -40.33
CA LYS A 96 13.15 14.59 -39.44
C LYS A 96 13.15 13.35 -38.54
N SER A 97 13.51 12.19 -39.08
CA SER A 97 13.63 10.94 -38.33
C SER A 97 14.73 10.99 -37.26
N ASN A 98 15.79 11.78 -37.49
CA ASN A 98 16.84 12.00 -36.49
C ASN A 98 16.47 13.07 -35.45
N GLN A 99 15.42 13.89 -35.69
CA GLN A 99 14.84 14.82 -34.72
C GLN A 99 13.78 14.15 -33.82
N SER A 100 13.10 13.09 -34.28
CA SER A 100 12.06 12.39 -33.51
C SER A 100 12.58 11.42 -32.44
N ASN A 101 13.90 11.22 -32.35
CA ASN A 101 14.55 10.51 -31.24
C ASN A 101 15.11 11.48 -30.19
N SER A 102 14.40 12.57 -29.88
CA SER A 102 14.76 13.39 -28.72
C SER A 102 14.43 12.61 -27.45
N LYS A 103 15.46 12.35 -26.64
CA LYS A 103 15.32 11.82 -25.27
C LYS A 103 14.20 12.54 -24.51
N PRO A 104 13.52 11.85 -23.57
CA PRO A 104 12.41 12.43 -22.80
C PRO A 104 12.81 13.80 -22.25
N ASN A 105 11.92 14.78 -22.43
CA ASN A 105 12.14 16.17 -22.07
C ASN A 105 12.53 16.26 -20.59
N GLU A 106 13.58 17.03 -20.26
CA GLU A 106 14.11 17.14 -18.89
C GLU A 106 13.02 17.54 -17.89
N GLU A 107 12.05 18.34 -18.34
CA GLU A 107 10.88 18.75 -17.55
C GLU A 107 9.93 17.60 -17.20
N GLU A 108 9.67 16.68 -18.14
CA GLU A 108 8.84 15.50 -17.88
C GLU A 108 9.55 14.54 -16.92
N THR A 109 10.87 14.38 -17.07
CA THR A 109 11.66 13.59 -16.12
C THR A 109 11.71 14.23 -14.73
N PHE A 110 11.71 15.56 -14.63
CA PHE A 110 11.64 16.29 -13.37
C PHE A 110 10.28 16.15 -12.69
N LYS A 111 9.17 16.31 -13.43
CA LYS A 111 7.81 16.09 -12.92
C LYS A 111 7.63 14.67 -12.42
N LEU A 112 8.09 13.68 -13.20
CA LEU A 112 8.04 12.28 -12.80
C LEU A 112 8.88 12.01 -11.54
N LYS A 113 10.09 12.59 -11.45
CA LYS A 113 10.96 12.46 -10.28
C LYS A 113 10.36 13.11 -9.03
N PHE A 114 9.69 14.25 -9.17
CA PHE A 114 8.97 14.90 -8.09
C PHE A 114 7.79 14.05 -7.60
N ILE A 115 6.95 13.55 -8.53
CA ILE A 115 5.82 12.67 -8.20
C ILE A 115 6.32 11.40 -7.50
N CYS A 116 7.39 10.77 -7.99
CA CYS A 116 7.99 9.61 -7.34
C CYS A 116 8.54 9.94 -5.94
N LYS A 117 9.09 11.14 -5.72
CA LYS A 117 9.59 11.57 -4.41
C LYS A 117 8.43 11.77 -3.43
N SER A 118 7.36 12.43 -3.86
CA SER A 118 6.16 12.65 -3.06
C SER A 118 5.46 11.33 -2.70
N ALA A 119 5.30 10.42 -3.68
CA ALA A 119 4.73 9.10 -3.44
C ALA A 119 5.60 8.27 -2.47
N LYS A 120 6.94 8.35 -2.57
CA LYS A 120 7.84 7.70 -1.60
C LYS A 120 7.70 8.25 -0.20
N GLN A 121 7.47 9.56 -0.06
CA GLN A 121 7.25 10.18 1.24
C GLN A 121 5.91 9.73 1.84
N GLU A 122 4.84 9.76 1.05
CA GLU A 122 3.51 9.29 1.47
C GLU A 122 3.53 7.83 1.90
N VAL A 123 4.24 6.96 1.17
CA VAL A 123 4.41 5.55 1.56
C VAL A 123 5.15 5.42 2.89
N LYS A 124 6.18 6.24 3.15
CA LYS A 124 6.88 6.24 4.44
C LYS A 124 5.95 6.66 5.57
N ASP A 125 5.17 7.72 5.39
CA ASP A 125 4.24 8.22 6.39
C ASP A 125 3.10 7.22 6.67
N LEU A 126 2.60 6.54 5.64
CA LEU A 126 1.62 5.46 5.81
C LEU A 126 2.22 4.24 6.52
N THR A 127 3.48 3.92 6.26
CA THR A 127 4.17 2.79 6.91
C THR A 127 4.37 3.05 8.40
N THR A 128 4.79 4.25 8.79
CA THR A 128 4.94 4.62 10.21
C THR A 128 3.60 4.64 10.95
N ASN A 129 2.53 5.11 10.29
CA ASN A 129 1.17 5.04 10.82
C ASN A 129 0.68 3.60 11.00
N LEU A 130 1.04 2.70 10.08
CA LEU A 130 0.69 1.28 10.18
C LEU A 130 1.45 0.58 11.32
N GLU A 131 2.73 0.91 11.52
CA GLU A 131 3.55 0.43 12.65
C GLU A 131 2.94 0.82 14.00
N THR A 132 2.57 2.10 14.14
CA THR A 132 1.93 2.62 15.36
C THR A 132 0.57 1.95 15.61
N LEU A 133 -0.23 1.71 14.56
CA LEU A 133 -1.50 0.98 14.69
C LEU A 133 -1.32 -0.49 15.11
N LYS A 134 -0.27 -1.16 14.63
CA LYS A 134 0.05 -2.54 15.04
C LYS A 134 0.40 -2.60 16.53
N ILE A 135 1.20 -1.66 17.01
CA ILE A 135 1.58 -1.57 18.43
C ILE A 135 0.35 -1.33 19.31
N THR A 136 -0.53 -0.41 18.93
CA THR A 136 -1.75 -0.13 19.71
C THR A 136 -2.69 -1.33 19.71
N THR A 137 -2.85 -2.02 18.58
CA THR A 137 -3.69 -3.22 18.48
C THR A 137 -3.17 -4.33 19.39
N SER A 138 -1.86 -4.64 19.33
CA SER A 138 -1.23 -5.65 20.18
C SER A 138 -1.39 -5.35 21.68
N LYS A 139 -1.21 -4.07 22.08
CA LYS A 139 -1.43 -3.64 23.47
C LYS A 139 -2.89 -3.82 23.90
N THR A 140 -3.83 -3.58 22.99
CA THR A 140 -5.27 -3.73 23.26
C THR A 140 -5.64 -5.20 23.42
N GLU A 141 -5.11 -6.07 22.56
CA GLU A 141 -5.28 -7.53 22.67
C GLU A 141 -4.72 -8.06 23.99
N GLN A 142 -3.52 -7.62 24.39
CA GLN A 142 -2.92 -8.00 25.67
C GLN A 142 -3.78 -7.55 26.86
N ASN A 143 -4.31 -6.32 26.82
CA ASN A 143 -5.23 -5.83 27.86
C ASN A 143 -6.52 -6.65 27.93
N LEU A 144 -7.04 -7.07 26.79
CA LEU A 144 -8.26 -7.87 26.69
C LEU A 144 -8.04 -9.29 27.25
N GLU A 145 -6.89 -9.90 26.97
CA GLU A 145 -6.50 -11.20 27.54
C GLU A 145 -6.27 -11.10 29.06
N ASN A 146 -5.66 -10.00 29.54
CA ASN A 146 -5.52 -9.72 30.98
C ASN A 146 -6.87 -9.55 31.67
N LEU A 147 -7.83 -8.86 31.04
CA LEU A 147 -9.19 -8.75 31.55
C LEU A 147 -9.91 -10.09 31.58
N LYS A 148 -9.74 -10.91 30.54
CA LYS A 148 -10.33 -12.24 30.44
C LYS A 148 -9.79 -13.18 31.51
N SER A 149 -8.47 -13.21 31.72
CA SER A 149 -7.85 -14.00 32.79
C SER A 149 -8.27 -13.56 34.19
N ASN A 150 -8.46 -12.25 34.41
CA ASN A 150 -9.03 -11.74 35.65
C ASN A 150 -10.51 -12.09 35.82
N SER A 151 -11.29 -12.13 34.74
CA SER A 151 -12.72 -12.47 34.77
C SER A 151 -13.01 -13.96 34.99
N LEU A 152 -12.08 -14.85 34.63
CA LEU A 152 -12.19 -16.30 34.90
C LEU A 152 -12.23 -16.64 36.40
N ASN A 153 -11.98 -15.68 37.30
CA ASN A 153 -12.15 -15.84 38.75
C ASN A 153 -13.57 -15.53 39.25
N GLN A 154 -14.56 -15.37 38.38
CA GLN A 154 -15.93 -15.08 38.80
C GLN A 154 -16.55 -16.24 39.60
N GLU A 155 -16.28 -17.50 39.21
CA GLU A 155 -16.68 -18.69 39.96
C GLU A 155 -15.98 -18.78 41.33
N ALA A 156 -14.69 -18.44 41.39
CA ALA A 156 -13.92 -18.40 42.63
C ALA A 156 -14.44 -17.30 43.59
N SER A 157 -14.90 -16.17 43.05
CA SER A 157 -15.50 -15.09 43.84
C SER A 157 -16.86 -15.50 44.42
N THR A 158 -17.72 -16.13 43.61
CA THR A 158 -19.01 -16.64 44.09
C THR A 158 -18.87 -17.75 45.13
N GLN A 159 -17.90 -18.65 44.95
CA GLN A 159 -17.63 -19.70 45.92
C GLN A 159 -17.14 -19.11 47.25
N LYS A 160 -16.26 -18.12 47.20
CA LYS A 160 -15.72 -17.46 48.41
C LYS A 160 -16.79 -16.69 49.18
N ILE A 161 -17.76 -16.09 48.48
CA ILE A 161 -18.93 -15.46 49.11
C ILE A 161 -19.79 -16.52 49.81
N ALA A 162 -20.07 -17.65 49.17
CA ALA A 162 -20.84 -18.74 49.77
C ALA A 162 -20.15 -19.31 51.02
N ASP A 163 -18.84 -19.52 50.97
CA ASP A 163 -18.05 -20.03 52.10
C ASP A 163 -18.07 -19.05 53.30
N LEU A 164 -17.96 -17.74 53.04
CA LEU A 164 -18.05 -16.71 54.07
C LEU A 164 -19.45 -16.66 54.72
N SER A 165 -20.52 -16.79 53.94
CA SER A 165 -21.88 -16.86 54.45
C SER A 165 -22.11 -18.10 55.33
N ALA A 166 -21.57 -19.25 54.93
CA ALA A 166 -21.66 -20.47 55.73
C ALA A 166 -20.93 -20.33 57.08
N SER A 167 -19.74 -19.72 57.08
CA SER A 167 -18.96 -19.50 58.30
C SER A 167 -19.64 -18.51 59.26
N LEU A 168 -20.31 -17.49 58.73
CA LEU A 168 -21.04 -16.51 59.53
C LEU A 168 -22.23 -17.16 60.27
N ASN A 169 -22.99 -18.00 59.57
CA ASN A 169 -24.11 -18.75 60.16
C ASN A 169 -23.66 -19.69 61.28
N LEU A 170 -22.48 -20.30 61.14
CA LEU A 170 -21.93 -21.21 62.15
C LEU A 170 -21.56 -20.45 63.44
N ILE A 171 -20.92 -19.28 63.31
CA ILE A 171 -20.58 -18.41 64.44
C ILE A 171 -21.83 -17.88 65.15
N GLU A 172 -22.86 -17.50 64.39
CA GLU A 172 -24.14 -17.07 64.98
C GLU A 172 -24.79 -18.19 65.80
N SER A 173 -24.73 -19.44 65.32
CA SER A 173 -25.26 -20.59 66.05
C SER A 173 -24.51 -20.84 67.37
N GLU A 174 -23.17 -20.81 67.36
CA GLU A 174 -22.34 -20.95 68.56
C GLU A 174 -22.63 -19.85 69.59
N HIS A 175 -22.82 -18.61 69.14
CA HIS A 175 -23.15 -17.49 70.02
C HIS A 175 -24.52 -17.67 70.69
N THR A 176 -25.49 -18.28 70.00
CA THR A 176 -26.80 -18.57 70.60
C THR A 176 -26.75 -19.70 71.62
N GLU A 177 -25.88 -20.69 71.44
CA GLU A 177 -25.70 -21.79 72.39
C GLU A 177 -24.99 -21.34 73.68
N LEU A 178 -23.93 -20.54 73.57
CA LEU A 178 -23.23 -19.97 74.72
C LEU A 178 -24.12 -19.07 75.57
N ARG A 179 -25.12 -18.42 74.97
CA ARG A 179 -26.10 -17.61 75.71
C ARG A 179 -27.07 -18.46 76.54
N LYS A 180 -27.31 -19.72 76.16
CA LYS A 180 -28.21 -20.64 76.88
C LYS A 180 -27.52 -21.31 78.07
N SER A 181 -26.21 -21.54 78.01
CA SER A 181 -25.44 -22.20 79.08
C SER A 181 -25.17 -21.32 80.32
N ASN A 182 -25.46 -20.02 80.27
CA ASN A 182 -25.18 -19.08 81.37
C ASN A 182 -26.27 -19.04 82.47
N ASN A 183 -27.25 -19.97 82.45
CA ASN A 183 -28.40 -20.00 83.36
C ASN A 183 -28.31 -21.05 84.49
N GLU A 184 -27.13 -21.58 84.84
CA GLU A 184 -26.98 -22.56 85.93
C GLU A 184 -26.45 -21.93 87.24
N ILE A 185 -27.32 -21.92 88.27
CA ILE A 185 -27.09 -21.70 89.72
C ILE A 185 -26.10 -20.58 90.08
N SER A 186 -26.65 -19.45 90.53
CA SER A 186 -25.90 -18.31 91.05
C SER A 186 -25.13 -18.68 92.33
N ILE A 187 -23.86 -18.29 92.39
CA ILE A 187 -23.00 -18.39 93.59
C ILE A 187 -23.63 -17.69 94.82
N ALA A 188 -24.64 -16.83 94.62
CA ALA A 188 -25.38 -16.16 95.69
C ALA A 188 -26.15 -17.12 96.64
N ASP A 189 -26.41 -18.38 96.24
CA ASP A 189 -27.12 -19.36 97.09
C ASP A 189 -26.17 -20.18 97.99
N LEU A 190 -24.84 -20.04 97.85
CA LEU A 190 -23.84 -20.79 98.65
C LEU A 190 -23.99 -20.53 100.15
N ASP A 191 -24.17 -19.26 100.55
CA ASP A 191 -24.23 -18.85 101.96
C ASP A 191 -25.47 -19.42 102.67
N LYS A 192 -26.53 -19.71 101.91
CA LYS A 192 -27.80 -20.27 102.42
C LYS A 192 -27.74 -21.80 102.56
N ILE A 193 -26.90 -22.46 101.77
CA ILE A 193 -26.68 -23.91 101.78
C ILE A 193 -25.64 -24.30 102.84
N LEU A 194 -24.69 -23.41 103.16
CA LEU A 194 -23.64 -23.63 104.17
C LEU A 194 -24.06 -23.25 105.60
N SER A 195 -25.30 -22.80 105.84
CA SER A 195 -25.77 -22.45 107.18
C SER A 195 -26.04 -23.69 108.05
N PRO A 196 -25.88 -23.60 109.39
CA PRO A 196 -26.11 -24.74 110.28
C PRO A 196 -27.55 -25.26 110.30
N GLU A 197 -28.53 -24.43 109.90
CA GLU A 197 -29.95 -24.81 109.77
C GLU A 197 -30.35 -25.29 108.35
N ALA A 198 -29.39 -25.49 107.44
CA ALA A 198 -29.68 -25.87 106.06
C ALA A 198 -30.35 -27.26 105.95
N ASN A 199 -31.33 -27.36 105.05
CA ASN A 199 -32.03 -28.62 104.78
C ASN A 199 -31.07 -29.64 104.14
N GLN A 200 -30.85 -30.77 104.81
CA GLN A 200 -29.97 -31.86 104.35
C GLN A 200 -30.21 -32.29 102.89
N LYS A 201 -31.48 -32.26 102.43
CA LYS A 201 -31.83 -32.62 101.05
C LYS A 201 -31.26 -31.62 100.03
N GLN A 202 -31.30 -30.32 100.36
CA GLN A 202 -30.77 -29.26 99.50
C GLN A 202 -29.24 -29.28 99.46
N VAL A 203 -28.59 -29.57 100.59
CA VAL A 203 -27.14 -29.74 100.67
C VAL A 203 -26.68 -30.92 99.80
N ASN A 204 -27.38 -32.06 99.86
CA ASN A 204 -27.07 -33.21 99.03
C ASN A 204 -27.29 -32.95 97.53
N GLU A 205 -28.36 -32.25 97.15
CA GLU A 205 -28.65 -31.89 95.76
C GLU A 205 -27.59 -30.92 95.20
N PHE A 206 -27.19 -29.92 95.99
CA PHE A 206 -26.08 -29.04 95.64
C PHE A 206 -24.78 -29.81 95.46
N PHE A 207 -24.44 -30.72 96.38
CA PHE A 207 -23.24 -31.56 96.27
C PHE A 207 -23.23 -32.41 95.00
N VAL A 208 -24.34 -33.08 94.68
CA VAL A 208 -24.46 -33.89 93.44
C VAL A 208 -24.31 -33.02 92.19
N ASN A 209 -24.87 -31.81 92.18
CA ASN A 209 -24.75 -30.89 91.06
C ASN A 209 -23.33 -30.34 90.91
N VAL A 210 -22.65 -29.98 92.01
CA VAL A 210 -21.23 -29.59 91.99
C VAL A 210 -20.37 -30.76 91.53
N GLN A 211 -20.65 -31.98 91.99
CA GLN A 211 -19.91 -33.17 91.58
C GLN A 211 -20.07 -33.44 90.07
N LYS A 212 -21.29 -33.35 89.53
CA LYS A 212 -21.52 -33.45 88.08
C LYS A 212 -20.79 -32.37 87.29
N ARG A 213 -20.84 -31.12 87.76
CA ARG A 213 -20.14 -29.99 87.13
C ARG A 213 -18.63 -30.18 87.15
N LEU A 214 -18.09 -30.68 88.27
CA LEU A 214 -16.67 -31.01 88.38
C LEU A 214 -16.27 -32.11 87.40
N THR A 215 -17.05 -33.19 87.31
CA THR A 215 -16.79 -34.28 86.35
C THR A 215 -16.84 -33.80 84.89
N ASN A 216 -17.78 -32.91 84.56
CA ASN A 216 -17.84 -32.31 83.22
C ASN A 216 -16.59 -31.45 82.93
N LEU A 217 -16.18 -30.60 83.88
CA LEU A 217 -14.97 -29.79 83.73
C LEU A 217 -13.69 -30.65 83.63
N GLU A 218 -13.60 -31.76 84.36
CA GLU A 218 -12.50 -32.72 84.25
C GLU A 218 -12.45 -33.38 82.87
N SER A 219 -13.62 -33.77 82.34
CA SER A 219 -13.75 -34.30 80.98
C SER A 219 -13.35 -33.25 79.92
N ASP A 220 -13.84 -32.02 80.04
CA ASP A 220 -13.50 -30.93 79.12
C ASP A 220 -12.01 -30.59 79.16
N ASN A 221 -11.40 -30.57 80.35
CA ASN A 221 -9.97 -30.33 80.50
C ASN A 221 -9.13 -31.47 79.88
N SER A 222 -9.58 -32.72 80.00
CA SER A 222 -8.96 -33.86 79.33
C SER A 222 -9.04 -33.72 77.79
N ASN A 223 -10.21 -33.35 77.28
CA ASN A 223 -10.44 -33.14 75.85
C ASN A 223 -9.59 -31.97 75.31
N LEU A 224 -9.58 -30.83 76.00
CA LEU A 224 -8.75 -29.67 75.65
C LEU A 224 -7.26 -30.03 75.69
N SER A 225 -6.81 -30.77 76.70
CA SER A 225 -5.42 -31.23 76.80
C SER A 225 -5.02 -32.13 75.64
N SER A 226 -5.91 -33.02 75.20
CA SER A 226 -5.68 -33.88 74.03
C SER A 226 -5.60 -33.07 72.73
N THR A 227 -6.49 -32.08 72.57
CA THR A 227 -6.53 -31.18 71.42
C THR A 227 -5.28 -30.30 71.35
N LEU A 228 -4.84 -29.77 72.49
CA LEU A 228 -3.61 -28.99 72.60
C LEU A 228 -2.40 -29.82 72.15
N LYS A 229 -2.28 -31.07 72.61
CA LYS A 229 -1.20 -31.98 72.17
C LYS A 229 -1.21 -32.20 70.66
N LYS A 230 -2.38 -32.39 70.05
CA LYS A 230 -2.53 -32.54 68.59
C LYS A 230 -2.08 -31.27 67.86
N ASN A 231 -2.53 -30.09 68.30
CA ASN A 231 -2.18 -28.81 67.69
C ASN A 231 -0.68 -28.49 67.81
N ILE A 232 -0.05 -28.80 68.93
CA ILE A 232 1.41 -28.66 69.10
C ILE A 232 2.15 -29.51 68.05
N LEU A 233 1.68 -30.74 67.82
CA LEU A 233 2.30 -31.66 66.86
C LEU A 233 2.13 -31.17 65.41
N GLU A 234 0.95 -30.65 65.05
CA GLU A 234 0.71 -30.03 63.75
C GLU A 234 1.54 -28.75 63.53
N THR A 235 1.66 -27.91 64.55
CA THR A 235 2.49 -26.70 64.52
C THR A 235 3.96 -27.05 64.28
N ASN A 236 4.47 -28.08 64.95
CA ASN A 236 5.83 -28.56 64.73
C ASN A 236 6.05 -29.08 63.31
N LYS A 237 5.09 -29.81 62.73
CA LYS A 237 5.14 -30.25 61.32
C LYS A 237 5.14 -29.07 60.35
N LEU A 238 4.34 -28.04 60.61
CA LEU A 238 4.31 -26.82 59.81
C LEU A 238 5.63 -26.05 59.90
N LYS A 239 6.21 -25.92 61.10
CA LYS A 239 7.51 -25.31 61.30
C LYS A 239 8.60 -26.02 60.50
N GLU A 240 8.63 -27.36 60.54
CA GLU A 240 9.57 -28.16 59.75
C GLU A 240 9.39 -27.98 58.24
N LYS A 241 8.14 -27.91 57.76
CA LYS A 241 7.85 -27.59 56.34
C LYS A 241 8.34 -26.19 55.96
N CYS A 242 8.16 -25.20 56.83
CA CYS A 242 8.65 -23.83 56.60
C CYS A 242 10.19 -23.78 56.57
N GLU A 243 10.88 -24.48 57.45
CA GLU A 243 12.35 -24.58 57.44
C GLU A 243 12.86 -25.31 56.18
N LYS A 244 12.18 -26.37 55.74
CA LYS A 244 12.47 -27.06 54.47
C LYS A 244 12.21 -26.19 53.24
N ALA A 245 11.15 -25.39 53.25
CA ALA A 245 10.90 -24.42 52.17
C ALA A 245 11.96 -23.32 52.17
N SER A 246 12.27 -22.74 53.34
CA SER A 246 13.27 -21.69 53.51
C SER A 246 14.68 -22.14 53.07
N SER A 247 15.06 -23.39 53.37
CA SER A 247 16.33 -23.95 52.89
C SER A 247 16.38 -24.17 51.36
N ARG A 248 15.25 -24.40 50.68
CA ARG A 248 15.19 -24.42 49.20
C ARG A 248 15.37 -23.03 48.59
N TYR A 249 14.90 -21.98 49.25
CA TYR A 249 15.06 -20.60 48.78
C TYR A 249 16.47 -20.01 48.97
N LYS A 250 17.44 -20.78 49.50
CA LYS A 250 18.85 -20.36 49.55
C LYS A 250 19.52 -20.27 48.17
N SER A 251 18.88 -20.69 47.07
CA SER A 251 19.41 -20.60 45.69
C SER A 251 19.26 -19.22 45.03
N ASN A 252 19.35 -18.13 45.81
CA ASN A 252 19.33 -16.76 45.31
C ASN A 252 20.54 -16.43 44.39
N ASP A 253 21.51 -17.33 44.31
CA ASP A 253 22.69 -17.17 43.45
C ASP A 253 22.36 -17.29 41.96
N GLU A 254 21.37 -18.11 41.57
CA GLU A 254 20.92 -18.16 40.17
C GLU A 254 20.20 -16.87 39.76
N LEU A 255 19.41 -16.31 40.67
CA LEU A 255 18.70 -15.05 40.46
C LEU A 255 19.68 -13.87 40.41
N LYS A 256 20.70 -13.86 41.26
CA LYS A 256 21.81 -12.90 41.20
C LYS A 256 22.64 -13.06 39.92
N SER A 257 22.88 -14.29 39.47
CA SER A 257 23.59 -14.55 38.20
C SER A 257 22.80 -14.01 37.02
N LYS A 258 21.49 -14.28 36.96
CA LYS A 258 20.59 -13.74 35.92
C LYS A 258 20.51 -12.21 35.98
N LEU A 259 20.51 -11.62 37.17
CA LEU A 259 20.53 -10.16 37.33
C LEU A 259 21.83 -9.56 36.79
N ASN A 260 23.00 -10.15 37.12
CA ASN A 260 24.29 -9.73 36.59
C ASN A 260 24.38 -9.90 35.07
N GLU A 261 23.83 -10.98 34.51
CA GLU A 261 23.76 -11.18 33.06
C GLU A 261 22.89 -10.11 32.39
N LEU A 262 21.77 -9.75 33.01
CA LEU A 262 20.87 -8.70 32.52
C LEU A 262 21.55 -7.33 32.57
N GLU A 263 22.24 -6.99 33.66
CA GLU A 263 23.02 -5.76 33.81
C GLU A 263 24.14 -5.67 32.75
N ASN A 264 24.88 -6.77 32.53
CA ASN A 264 25.91 -6.83 31.49
C ASN A 264 25.32 -6.66 30.09
N THR A 265 24.14 -7.22 29.85
CA THR A 265 23.43 -7.09 28.56
C THR A 265 22.96 -5.66 28.35
N TYR A 266 22.41 -5.02 29.38
CA TYR A 266 22.02 -3.62 29.36
C TYR A 266 23.21 -2.70 29.03
N MET A 267 24.36 -2.89 29.69
CA MET A 267 25.56 -2.09 29.43
C MET A 267 26.06 -2.24 27.99
N LYS A 268 25.97 -3.44 27.40
CA LYS A 268 26.30 -3.64 25.98
C LYS A 268 25.37 -2.85 25.06
N TYR A 269 24.07 -2.82 25.35
CA TYR A 269 23.12 -2.05 24.56
C TYR A 269 23.37 -0.54 24.67
N CYS A 270 23.71 -0.02 25.85
CA CYS A 270 24.08 1.39 26.00
C CYS A 270 25.30 1.76 25.13
N ILE A 271 26.34 0.93 25.09
CA ILE A 271 27.52 1.17 24.22
C ILE A 271 27.13 1.16 22.74
N ILE A 272 26.25 0.24 22.33
CA ILE A 272 25.75 0.18 20.94
C ILE A 272 24.93 1.44 20.61
N GLU A 273 24.06 1.87 21.52
CA GLU A 273 23.24 3.07 21.36
C GLU A 273 24.10 4.34 21.25
N GLU A 274 25.12 4.49 22.10
CA GLU A 274 26.08 5.59 22.00
C GLU A 274 26.80 5.61 20.64
N LYS A 275 27.18 4.42 20.12
CA LYS A 275 27.79 4.30 18.81
C LYS A 275 26.85 4.69 17.68
N ILE A 276 25.60 4.22 17.71
CA ILE A 276 24.58 4.58 16.72
C ILE A 276 24.33 6.09 16.72
N ASN A 277 24.23 6.70 17.90
CA ASN A 277 24.03 8.15 18.01
C ASN A 277 25.22 8.93 17.46
N HIS A 278 26.44 8.44 17.65
CA HIS A 278 27.63 9.03 17.03
C HIS A 278 27.57 8.93 15.50
N ASP A 279 27.25 7.76 14.96
CA ASP A 279 27.15 7.51 13.52
C ASP A 279 26.04 8.37 12.88
N ILE A 280 24.90 8.54 13.54
CA ILE A 280 23.81 9.44 13.09
C ILE A 280 24.32 10.87 12.99
N LYS A 281 24.99 11.37 14.02
CA LYS A 281 25.51 12.73 14.04
C LYS A 281 26.53 12.96 12.91
N SER A 282 27.42 12.00 12.67
CA SER A 282 28.35 12.07 11.55
C SER A 282 27.64 12.10 10.18
N ALA A 283 26.57 11.32 10.02
CA ALA A 283 25.78 11.32 8.79
C ALA A 283 25.00 12.64 8.59
N GLU A 284 24.48 13.25 9.66
CA GLU A 284 23.83 14.57 9.62
C GLU A 284 24.83 15.67 9.21
N GLU A 285 26.02 15.67 9.80
CA GLU A 285 27.09 16.61 9.44
C GLU A 285 27.51 16.45 7.96
N GLU A 286 27.61 15.22 7.47
CA GLU A 286 27.91 14.94 6.06
C GLU A 286 26.78 15.44 5.13
N TYR A 287 25.52 15.21 5.50
CA TYR A 287 24.37 15.71 4.75
C TYR A 287 24.39 17.23 4.63
N ASP A 288 24.63 17.94 5.72
CA ASP A 288 24.69 19.41 5.73
C ASP A 288 25.82 19.95 4.85
N ILE A 289 26.98 19.29 4.85
CA ILE A 289 28.10 19.63 3.97
C ILE A 289 27.69 19.48 2.51
N HIS A 290 27.05 18.35 2.14
CA HIS A 290 26.63 18.09 0.77
C HIS A 290 25.48 18.97 0.29
N PHE A 291 24.54 19.31 1.18
CA PHE A 291 23.42 20.20 0.89
C PHE A 291 23.90 21.63 0.61
N ASN A 292 24.91 22.10 1.34
CA ASN A 292 25.42 23.47 1.22
C ASN A 292 26.49 23.66 0.13
N ARG A 293 26.87 22.60 -0.61
CA ARG A 293 27.83 22.73 -1.71
C ARG A 293 27.31 23.68 -2.81
N PRO A 294 28.11 24.65 -3.28
CA PRO A 294 27.72 25.59 -4.32
C PRO A 294 27.27 24.92 -5.63
N GLU A 295 27.86 23.78 -5.98
CA GLU A 295 27.54 22.98 -7.17
C GLU A 295 26.09 22.44 -7.18
N ASN A 296 25.47 22.30 -6.01
CA ASN A 296 24.09 21.82 -5.85
C ASN A 296 23.05 22.96 -5.81
N LYS A 297 23.49 24.22 -5.80
CA LYS A 297 22.62 25.39 -5.98
C LYS A 297 22.55 25.72 -7.47
N HIS A 298 21.83 24.90 -8.24
CA HIS A 298 21.50 25.27 -9.62
C HIS A 298 20.70 26.58 -9.59
N ASP A 299 21.14 27.57 -10.36
CA ASP A 299 20.48 28.86 -10.53
C ASP A 299 19.14 28.66 -11.23
N THR A 300 18.10 28.42 -10.43
CA THR A 300 16.72 28.25 -10.88
C THR A 300 16.24 29.43 -11.72
N SER A 301 16.81 30.62 -11.53
CA SER A 301 16.53 31.79 -12.35
C SER A 301 17.10 31.66 -13.77
N SER A 302 18.25 31.01 -13.93
CA SER A 302 18.86 30.77 -15.25
C SER A 302 18.09 29.69 -16.03
N ALA A 303 17.68 28.62 -15.35
CA ALA A 303 16.85 27.58 -15.96
C ALA A 303 15.46 28.12 -16.37
N GLN A 304 14.84 28.95 -15.53
CA GLN A 304 13.57 29.59 -15.85
C GLN A 304 13.68 30.50 -17.08
N LYS A 305 14.76 31.28 -17.17
CA LYS A 305 15.00 32.15 -18.34
C LYS A 305 15.14 31.36 -19.65
N MET A 306 15.79 30.19 -19.61
CA MET A 306 15.89 29.31 -20.78
C MET A 306 14.54 28.73 -21.20
N LEU A 307 13.66 28.40 -20.24
CA LEU A 307 12.30 27.94 -20.54
C LEU A 307 11.47 29.06 -21.19
N ASP A 308 11.56 30.28 -20.66
CA ASP A 308 10.85 31.44 -21.21
C ASP A 308 11.33 31.74 -22.66
N ASP A 309 12.64 31.66 -22.92
CA ASP A 309 13.20 31.85 -24.27
C ASP A 309 12.72 30.75 -25.26
N LEU A 310 12.62 29.49 -24.79
CA LEU A 310 12.10 28.37 -25.58
C LEU A 310 10.60 28.52 -25.87
N GLU A 311 9.81 29.02 -24.93
CA GLU A 311 8.39 29.30 -25.12
C GLU A 311 8.18 30.39 -26.19
N ILE A 312 8.98 31.47 -26.14
CA ILE A 312 8.96 32.53 -27.15
C ILE A 312 9.30 31.96 -28.54
N MET A 313 10.34 31.12 -28.63
CA MET A 313 10.70 30.47 -29.89
C MET A 313 9.60 29.54 -30.41
N SER A 314 9.01 28.72 -29.55
CA SER A 314 7.94 27.79 -29.94
C SER A 314 6.71 28.51 -30.48
N ASN A 315 6.34 29.66 -29.89
CA ASN A 315 5.23 30.47 -30.36
C ASN A 315 5.52 31.08 -31.73
N LYS A 316 6.75 31.57 -31.95
CA LYS A 316 7.16 32.09 -33.25
C LYS A 316 7.16 31.01 -34.34
N ASP A 317 7.67 29.82 -34.03
CA ASP A 317 7.65 28.69 -34.97
C ASP A 317 6.21 28.29 -35.34
N LYS A 318 5.28 28.38 -34.38
CA LYS A 318 3.86 28.12 -34.63
C LYS A 318 3.26 29.16 -35.59
N ASP A 319 3.54 30.44 -35.38
CA ASP A 319 3.08 31.51 -36.27
C ASP A 319 3.64 31.34 -37.70
N ASP A 320 4.92 30.98 -37.81
CA ASP A 320 5.57 30.71 -39.09
C ASP A 320 4.94 29.50 -39.81
N ILE A 321 4.59 28.44 -39.07
CA ILE A 321 3.86 27.27 -39.61
C ILE A 321 2.49 27.68 -40.13
N GLU A 322 1.70 28.42 -39.34
CA GLU A 322 0.38 28.89 -39.74
C GLU A 322 0.46 29.75 -41.02
N GLN A 323 1.47 30.61 -41.12
CA GLN A 323 1.70 31.42 -42.33
C GLN A 323 2.07 30.56 -43.54
N LEU A 324 2.92 29.54 -43.37
CA LEU A 324 3.28 28.60 -44.44
C LEU A 324 2.08 27.75 -44.89
N GLU A 325 1.22 27.32 -43.97
CA GLU A 325 -0.02 26.61 -44.28
C GLU A 325 -0.96 27.47 -45.10
N PHE A 326 -1.11 28.75 -44.74
CA PHE A 326 -1.90 29.71 -45.50
C PHE A 326 -1.37 29.86 -46.94
N GLN A 327 -0.07 30.09 -47.10
CA GLN A 327 0.56 30.21 -48.42
C GLN A 327 0.40 28.92 -49.24
N LEU A 328 0.57 27.76 -48.62
CA LEU A 328 0.45 26.47 -49.28
C LEU A 328 -1.00 26.23 -49.75
N GLN A 329 -1.98 26.66 -48.96
CA GLN A 329 -3.38 26.61 -49.36
C GLN A 329 -3.69 27.56 -50.52
N GLU A 330 -3.13 28.77 -50.53
CA GLU A 330 -3.24 29.71 -51.66
C GLU A 330 -2.66 29.11 -52.95
N LYS A 331 -1.46 28.50 -52.87
CA LYS A 331 -0.84 27.81 -54.01
C LYS A 331 -1.66 26.61 -54.49
N ARG A 332 -2.23 25.82 -53.58
CA ARG A 332 -3.16 24.71 -53.91
C ARG A 332 -4.41 25.22 -54.63
N ASN A 333 -4.98 26.34 -54.17
CA ASN A 333 -6.14 26.97 -54.82
C ASN A 333 -5.79 27.49 -56.21
N MET A 334 -4.64 28.14 -56.38
CA MET A 334 -4.16 28.57 -57.70
C MET A 334 -3.90 27.37 -58.63
N LEU A 335 -3.33 26.27 -58.13
CA LEU A 335 -3.14 25.04 -58.90
C LEU A 335 -4.49 24.42 -59.30
N ARG A 336 -5.48 24.42 -58.40
CA ARG A 336 -6.84 23.95 -58.68
C ARG A 336 -7.51 24.81 -59.75
N ALA A 337 -7.39 26.14 -59.66
CA ALA A 337 -7.89 27.07 -60.67
C ALA A 337 -7.18 26.89 -62.02
N ALA A 338 -5.85 26.73 -62.03
CA ALA A 338 -5.10 26.46 -63.26
C ALA A 338 -5.47 25.10 -63.88
N ARG A 339 -5.78 24.08 -63.09
CA ARG A 339 -6.28 22.79 -63.60
C ARG A 339 -7.71 22.89 -64.13
N ALA A 340 -8.57 23.65 -63.46
CA ALA A 340 -9.96 23.83 -63.87
C ALA A 340 -10.10 24.71 -65.12
N TYR A 341 -9.30 25.79 -65.23
CA TYR A 341 -9.45 26.81 -66.26
C TYR A 341 -8.28 26.87 -67.27
N GLY A 342 -7.08 26.44 -66.89
CA GLY A 342 -5.86 26.55 -67.69
C GLY A 342 -5.64 25.45 -68.73
N LEU A 343 -6.56 24.49 -68.86
CA LEU A 343 -6.40 23.31 -69.73
C LEU A 343 -7.61 23.03 -70.64
N GLN A 344 -8.33 24.06 -71.10
CA GLN A 344 -9.33 23.90 -72.14
C GLN A 344 -9.19 24.94 -73.27
N ARG A 345 -8.20 24.70 -74.15
CA ARG A 345 -8.28 25.10 -75.57
C ARG A 345 -8.50 23.88 -76.45
N SER A 346 -9.58 23.12 -76.21
CA SER A 346 -10.21 22.33 -77.28
C SER A 346 -11.71 22.14 -76.97
N LYS A 347 -12.50 21.93 -78.02
CA LYS A 347 -13.94 22.18 -78.17
C LYS A 347 -14.87 21.45 -77.17
N THR A 348 -14.95 21.90 -75.93
CA THR A 348 -16.04 21.55 -74.99
C THR A 348 -17.18 22.58 -75.11
N SER A 349 -18.43 22.10 -75.20
CA SER A 349 -19.61 22.98 -75.35
C SER A 349 -19.78 23.86 -74.11
N SER A 350 -20.29 25.09 -74.30
CA SER A 350 -20.52 26.05 -73.21
C SER A 350 -21.36 25.47 -72.06
N LYS A 351 -22.24 24.52 -72.37
CA LYS A 351 -23.07 23.80 -71.40
C LYS A 351 -22.24 22.94 -70.44
N LEU A 352 -21.30 22.15 -70.97
CA LEU A 352 -20.42 21.32 -70.13
C LEU A 352 -19.54 22.17 -69.21
N ARG A 353 -19.11 23.35 -69.68
CA ARG A 353 -18.32 24.28 -68.88
C ARG A 353 -19.13 24.87 -67.73
N SER A 354 -20.37 25.29 -68.00
CA SER A 354 -21.29 25.75 -66.95
C SER A 354 -21.63 24.65 -65.95
N ASP A 355 -21.81 23.41 -66.40
CA ASP A 355 -22.08 22.26 -65.53
C ASP A 355 -20.86 21.93 -64.65
N MET A 356 -19.63 22.06 -65.17
CA MET A 356 -18.40 21.89 -64.39
C MET A 356 -18.17 23.02 -63.38
N GLU A 357 -18.49 24.27 -63.72
CA GLU A 357 -18.45 25.39 -62.77
C GLU A 357 -19.46 25.19 -61.64
N LEU A 358 -20.69 24.80 -61.97
CA LEU A 358 -21.72 24.47 -60.99
C LEU A 358 -21.28 23.31 -60.07
N LEU A 359 -20.69 22.26 -60.64
CA LEU A 359 -20.14 21.14 -59.87
C LEU A 359 -19.01 21.61 -58.92
N GLY A 360 -18.16 22.54 -59.37
CA GLY A 360 -17.14 23.17 -58.53
C GLY A 360 -17.71 23.90 -57.33
N TYR A 361 -18.78 24.69 -57.52
CA TYR A 361 -19.49 25.35 -56.42
C TYR A 361 -20.14 24.36 -55.46
N VAL A 362 -20.80 23.32 -56.00
CA VAL A 362 -21.41 22.25 -55.19
C VAL A 362 -20.37 21.51 -54.36
N LEU A 363 -19.20 21.19 -54.92
CA LEU A 363 -18.12 20.52 -54.19
C LEU A 363 -17.62 21.36 -53.01
N VAL A 364 -17.42 22.67 -53.21
CA VAL A 364 -17.02 23.59 -52.12
C VAL A 364 -18.09 23.64 -51.03
N GLU A 365 -19.37 23.70 -51.38
CA GLU A 365 -20.47 23.69 -50.43
C GLU A 365 -20.53 22.37 -49.63
N LYS A 366 -20.31 21.22 -50.29
CA LYS A 366 -20.25 19.92 -49.63
C LYS A 366 -19.05 19.80 -48.70
N ASP A 367 -17.87 20.30 -49.08
CA ASP A 367 -16.69 20.32 -48.22
C ASP A 367 -16.89 21.17 -46.96
N GLN A 368 -17.59 22.32 -47.09
CA GLN A 368 -17.96 23.14 -45.93
C GLN A 368 -18.95 22.42 -45.02
N LEU A 369 -19.94 21.72 -45.58
CA LEU A 369 -20.89 20.92 -44.81
C LEU A 369 -20.21 19.77 -44.07
N ILE A 370 -19.28 19.05 -44.74
CA ILE A 370 -18.47 17.98 -44.11
C ILE A 370 -17.66 18.55 -42.95
N SER A 371 -17.06 19.74 -43.11
CA SER A 371 -16.30 20.39 -42.04
C SER A 371 -17.16 20.76 -40.84
N ARG A 372 -18.39 21.27 -41.05
CA ARG A 372 -19.35 21.51 -39.96
C ARG A 372 -19.77 20.22 -39.26
N LEU A 373 -20.03 19.15 -40.03
CA LEU A 373 -20.40 17.86 -39.47
C LEU A 373 -19.27 17.26 -38.62
N LYS A 374 -18.00 17.38 -39.05
CA LYS A 374 -16.84 16.96 -38.25
C LYS A 374 -16.79 17.71 -36.92
N LYS A 375 -16.95 19.03 -36.93
CA LYS A 375 -17.00 19.83 -35.70
C LYS A 375 -18.13 19.38 -34.76
N ASN A 376 -19.32 19.11 -35.29
CA ASN A 376 -20.44 18.61 -34.50
C ASN A 376 -20.16 17.21 -33.91
N ILE A 377 -19.49 16.31 -34.64
CA ILE A 377 -19.07 15.00 -34.13
C ILE A 377 -18.10 15.17 -32.96
N ASP A 378 -17.12 16.07 -33.08
CA ASP A 378 -16.15 16.32 -32.01
C ASP A 378 -16.83 16.91 -30.77
N GLU A 379 -17.79 17.82 -30.94
CA GLU A 379 -18.61 18.35 -29.82
C GLU A 379 -19.43 17.25 -29.13
N ILE A 380 -20.03 16.32 -29.89
CA ILE A 380 -20.77 15.18 -29.33
C ILE A 380 -19.83 14.25 -28.55
N LYS A 381 -18.65 13.93 -29.08
CA LYS A 381 -17.65 13.11 -28.38
C LYS A 381 -17.22 13.73 -27.06
N LEU A 382 -17.05 15.06 -27.04
CA LEU A 382 -16.66 15.79 -25.83
C LEU A 382 -17.76 15.73 -24.76
N LYS A 383 -19.03 15.87 -25.17
CA LYS A 383 -20.19 15.68 -24.26
C LYS A 383 -20.30 14.24 -23.76
N GLN A 384 -20.05 13.25 -24.62
CA GLN A 384 -20.08 11.85 -24.22
C GLN A 384 -19.01 11.54 -23.16
N MET A 385 -17.79 12.07 -23.34
CA MET A 385 -16.72 11.93 -22.36
C MET A 385 -17.08 12.56 -21.00
N GLN A 386 -17.81 13.68 -20.99
CA GLN A 386 -18.32 14.28 -19.74
C GLN A 386 -19.35 13.39 -19.04
N ILE A 387 -20.29 12.81 -19.79
CA ILE A 387 -21.29 11.89 -19.24
C ILE A 387 -20.63 10.63 -18.67
N ASP A 388 -19.65 10.06 -19.38
CA ASP A 388 -18.91 8.88 -18.91
C ASP A 388 -18.17 9.15 -17.57
N LEU A 389 -17.61 10.36 -17.42
CA LEU A 389 -17.02 10.81 -16.15
C LEU A 389 -18.06 10.93 -15.03
N GLU A 390 -19.25 11.47 -15.32
CA GLU A 390 -20.33 11.57 -14.34
C GLU A 390 -20.85 10.18 -13.90
N ILE A 391 -21.03 9.25 -14.85
CA ILE A 391 -21.42 7.85 -14.55
C ILE A 391 -20.36 7.18 -13.68
N LYS A 392 -19.08 7.37 -13.99
CA LYS A 392 -17.97 6.80 -13.20
C LYS A 392 -17.99 7.34 -11.77
N ASN A 393 -18.14 8.65 -11.60
CA ASN A 393 -18.24 9.29 -10.28
C ASN A 393 -19.47 8.82 -9.47
N LEU A 394 -20.62 8.64 -10.12
CA LEU A 394 -21.81 8.08 -9.46
C LEU A 394 -21.63 6.62 -9.06
N SER A 395 -20.99 5.82 -9.91
CA SER A 395 -20.68 4.42 -9.63
C SER A 395 -19.71 4.26 -8.45
N GLU A 396 -18.73 5.16 -8.32
CA GLU A 396 -17.82 5.20 -7.17
C GLU A 396 -18.54 5.60 -5.87
N LYS A 397 -19.50 6.54 -5.94
CA LYS A 397 -20.33 6.90 -4.78
C LYS A 397 -21.24 5.77 -4.31
N ILE A 398 -21.82 4.98 -5.24
CA ILE A 398 -22.67 3.84 -4.88
C ILE A 398 -21.86 2.74 -4.18
N LYS A 399 -20.57 2.56 -4.51
CA LYS A 399 -19.68 1.59 -3.83
C LYS A 399 -19.27 2.00 -2.40
N GLN A 400 -19.53 3.24 -2.00
CA GLN A 400 -19.22 3.77 -0.66
C GLN A 400 -20.41 3.71 0.31
N PHE A 401 -21.59 3.34 -0.18
CA PHE A 401 -22.76 2.97 0.63
C PHE A 401 -22.89 1.44 0.67
#